data_AF-A0A414AT33-F1
#
_entry.id   AF-A0A414AT33-F1
#
_cell.length_a   1.000
_cell.length_b   1.000
_cell.length_c   1.000
_cell.angle_alpha   90.00
_cell.angle_beta   90.00
_cell.angle_gamma   90.00
#
_symmetry.space_group_name_H-M   'P 1'
#
loop_
_entity.id
_entity.type
_entity.pdbx_description
1 polymer ?
#
loop_
_entity_poly.entity_id
_entity_poly.type
_entity_poly.pdbx_seq_one_letter_code
_entity_poly.pdbx_strand_id
1 'polypeptide(L)' 'MPMFEFWLGTEDTDRLFSVKVAQGKNNLTGNDFARELLEKELHRLHPAVVIFNENGEEIK' A
#
# COMPACT_ATOMS: atom_id res chain seq x y z
N MET A 1 14.99 -3.64 -1.75
CA MET A 1 13.58 -3.21 -1.66
C MET A 1 13.55 -1.81 -1.06
N PRO A 2 12.77 -0.88 -1.59
CA PRO A 2 12.55 0.40 -0.91
C PRO A 2 11.85 0.15 0.44
N MET A 3 12.18 0.96 1.44
CA MET A 3 11.54 0.93 2.77
C MET A 3 10.81 2.25 2.97
N PHE A 4 9.56 2.17 3.41
CA PHE A 4 8.72 3.32 3.72
C PHE A 4 8.35 3.29 5.20
N GLU A 5 8.65 4.37 5.91
CA GLU A 5 8.17 4.63 7.26
C GLU A 5 7.24 5.84 7.21
N PHE A 6 5.98 5.64 7.58
CA PHE A 6 4.99 6.70 7.56
C PHE A 6 4.02 6.56 8.74
N TRP A 7 3.47 7.70 9.15
CA TRP A 7 2.43 7.76 10.15
C TRP A 7 1.09 7.93 9.45
N LEU A 8 0.09 7.19 9.92
CA LEU A 8 -1.30 7.41 9.54
C LEU A 8 -2.00 8.20 10.64
N GLY A 9 -3.00 8.99 10.26
CA GLY A 9 -3.91 9.58 11.25
C GLY A 9 -4.59 8.47 12.06
N THR A 10 -5.02 8.79 13.28
CA THR A 10 -5.70 7.83 14.16
C THR A 10 -6.90 7.20 13.46
N GLU A 11 -7.74 8.01 12.81
CA GLU A 11 -8.91 7.51 12.09
C GLU A 11 -8.55 6.54 10.94
N ASP A 12 -7.50 6.84 10.19
CA ASP A 12 -7.04 5.98 9.09
C ASP A 12 -6.38 4.71 9.60
N THR A 13 -5.74 4.78 10.77
CA THR A 13 -5.22 3.61 11.47
C THR A 13 -6.35 2.68 11.90
N ASP A 14 -7.43 3.23 12.45
CA ASP A 14 -8.62 2.44 12.81
C ASP A 14 -9.29 1.83 11.58
N ARG A 15 -9.40 2.59 10.48
CA ARG A 15 -9.88 2.07 9.18
C ARG A 15 -9.01 0.91 8.69
N LEU A 16 -7.68 1.05 8.72
CA LEU A 16 -6.74 0.00 8.32
C LEU A 16 -6.98 -1.29 9.12
N PHE A 17 -7.09 -1.19 10.44
CA PHE A 17 -7.33 -2.36 11.29
C PHE A 17 -8.72 -2.98 11.08
N SER A 18 -9.75 -2.16 10.87
CA SER A 18 -11.09 -2.64 10.54
C SER A 18 -11.09 -3.47 9.24
N VAL A 19 -10.43 -2.97 8.18
CA VAL A 19 -10.31 -3.70 6.91
C VAL A 19 -9.48 -4.98 7.06
N LYS A 20 -8.39 -4.94 7.84
CA LYS A 20 -7.56 -6.13 8.15
C LYS A 20 -8.40 -7.26 8.74
N VAL A 21 -9.23 -6.93 9.73
CA VAL A 21 -10.12 -7.88 10.41
C VAL A 21 -11.18 -8.41 9.44
N ALA A 22 -11.80 -7.52 8.65
CA ALA A 22 -12.81 -7.92 7.67
C ALA A 22 -12.27 -8.87 6.58
N GLN A 23 -10.98 -8.77 6.23
CA GLN A 23 -10.31 -9.68 5.29
C GLN A 23 -9.77 -10.96 5.95
N GLY A 24 -9.95 -11.14 7.26
CA GLY A 24 -9.47 -12.32 7.99
C GLY A 24 -7.96 -12.39 8.17
N LYS A 25 -7.23 -11.30 7.93
CA LYS A 25 -5.74 -11.26 7.95
C LYS A 25 -5.16 -10.99 9.33
N ASN A 26 -5.76 -11.61 10.35
CA ASN A 26 -5.42 -11.36 11.75
C ASN A 26 -3.98 -11.77 12.11
N ASN A 27 -3.38 -12.65 11.31
CA ASN A 27 -1.99 -13.10 11.44
C ASN A 27 -0.94 -12.06 11.01
N LEU A 28 -1.32 -11.03 10.25
CA LEU A 28 -0.39 -9.98 9.81
C LEU A 28 -0.19 -8.92 10.91
N THR A 29 0.96 -8.26 10.95
CA THR A 29 1.09 -7.01 11.72
C THR A 29 0.34 -5.87 11.01
N GLY A 30 0.18 -4.73 11.68
CA GLY A 30 -0.39 -3.53 11.04
C GLY A 30 0.43 -3.09 9.84
N ASN A 31 1.76 -3.11 9.95
CA ASN A 31 2.68 -2.71 8.87
C ASN A 31 2.66 -3.70 7.71
N ASP A 32 2.61 -5.00 7.98
CA ASP A 32 2.50 -6.01 6.92
C ASP A 32 1.23 -5.82 6.10
N PHE A 33 0.11 -5.58 6.79
CA PHE A 33 -1.17 -5.34 6.13
C PHE A 33 -1.21 -3.99 5.40
N ALA A 34 -0.63 -2.94 5.97
CA ALA A 34 -0.52 -1.63 5.30
C ALA A 34 0.27 -1.74 3.99
N ARG A 35 1.41 -2.45 4.01
CA ARG A 35 2.21 -2.73 2.82
C ARG A 35 1.40 -3.48 1.77
N GLU A 36 0.75 -4.58 2.16
CA GLU A 36 -0.04 -5.38 1.23
C GLU A 36 -1.22 -4.59 0.63
N LEU A 37 -1.91 -3.79 1.46
CA LEU A 37 -3.00 -2.94 1.01
C LEU A 37 -2.50 -1.89 0.01
N LEU A 38 -1.38 -1.21 0.31
CA LEU A 38 -0.79 -0.23 -0.58
C LEU A 38 -0.37 -0.86 -1.92
N GLU A 39 0.32 -2.00 -1.90
CA GLU A 39 0.70 -2.73 -3.11
C GLU A 39 -0.53 -3.10 -3.95
N LYS A 40 -1.60 -3.60 -3.32
CA LYS A 40 -2.85 -3.94 -4.00
C LYS A 40 -3.52 -2.73 -4.63
N GLU A 41 -3.64 -1.62 -3.90
CA GLU A 41 -4.28 -0.41 -4.42
C GLU A 41 -3.47 0.23 -5.56
N LEU A 42 -2.14 0.19 -5.49
CA LEU A 42 -1.27 0.64 -6.59
C LEU A 42 -1.49 -0.20 -7.86
N HIS A 43 -1.52 -1.53 -7.75
CA HIS A 43 -1.82 -2.41 -8.90
C HIS A 43 -3.24 -2.20 -9.44
N ARG A 44 -4.21 -1.87 -8.58
CA ARG A 44 -5.58 -1.56 -9.02
C ARG A 44 -5.63 -0.26 -9.82
N LEU A 45 -4.86 0.76 -9.41
CA LEU A 45 -4.78 2.05 -10.08
C LEU A 45 -3.93 1.98 -11.36
N HIS A 46 -2.84 1.21 -11.34
CA HIS A 46 -1.93 1.06 -12.46
C HIS A 46 -1.57 -0.43 -12.68
N PRO A 47 -2.41 -1.18 -13.41
CA PRO A 47 -2.21 -2.62 -13.59
C PRO A 47 -0.97 -2.98 -14.43
N ALA A 48 -0.52 -2.07 -15.29
CA ALA A 48 0.67 -2.24 -16.11
C ALA A 48 1.94 -1.81 -15.36
N VAL A 49 3.08 -2.36 -15.76
CA VAL A 49 4.38 -1.95 -15.25
C VAL A 49 4.63 -0.48 -15.63
N VAL A 50 4.84 0.37 -14.63
CA VAL A 50 5.21 1.78 -14.81
C VAL A 50 6.72 1.86 -15.00
N ILE A 51 7.18 2.52 -16.07
CA ILE A 51 8.60 2.77 -16.34
C ILE A 51 8.82 4.27 -16.35
N PHE A 52 9.86 4.75 -15.68
CA PHE A 52 10.26 6.15 -15.70
C PHE A 52 11.54 6.33 -16.52
N ASN A 53 11.64 7.46 -17.24
CA ASN A 53 12.88 7.88 -17.88
C ASN A 53 13.82 8.55 -16.87
N GLU A 54 15.03 8.92 -17.31
CA GLU A 54 16.04 9.58 -16.48
C GLU A 54 15.62 10.97 -15.94
N ASN A 55 14.60 11.59 -16.55
CA ASN A 55 14.04 12.87 -16.12
C ASN A 55 12.90 12.71 -15.11
N GLY A 56 12.53 11.48 -14.75
CA GLY A 56 11.42 11.19 -13.84
C GLY A 56 10.04 11.27 -14.50
N GLU A 57 9.98 11.24 -15.82
CA GLU A 57 8.72 11.20 -16.57
C GLU A 57 8.31 9.75 -16.82
N GLU A 58 7.02 9.47 -16.66
CA GLU A 58 6.46 8.16 -16.98
C GLU A 58 6.47 7.91 -18.51
N ILE A 59 7.00 6.75 -18.91
CA ILE A 59 7.00 6.27 -20.29
C ILE A 59 5.75 5.43 -20.50
N LYS A 60 4.94 5.81 -21.50
CA LYS A 60 3.70 5.11 -21.89
C LYS A 60 3.92 4.10 -23.00
#